data_AF-A0A354DM64-F1
#
_entry.id   AF-A0A354DM64-F1
#
_cell.length_a   1.000
_cell.length_b   1.000
_cell.length_c   1.000
_cell.angle_alpha   90.00
_cell.angle_beta   90.00
_cell.angle_gamma   90.00
#
_symmetry.space_group_name_H-M   'P 1'
#
loop_
_entity.id
_entity.type
_entity.pdbx_description
1 polymer ?
#
loop_
_entity_poly.entity_id
_entity_poly.type
_entity_poly.pdbx_seq_one_letter_code
_entity_poly.pdbx_strand_id
1 'polypeptide(L)' 'DQDVFFDELTVEKNKRIISSFYEQWDEEAFNRYINDFGVPLNKPVKSLSKGTKMKFALAIALSHHAELIIMDEPT' A
#
# COMPACT_ATOMS: atom_id res chain seq x y z
N ASP A 1 9.74 13.55 0.44
CA ASP A 1 10.03 12.87 1.72
C ASP A 1 8.92 13.00 2.75
N GLN A 2 7.68 12.70 2.39
CA GLN A 2 6.65 12.39 3.39
C GLN A 2 6.43 10.88 3.34
N ASP A 3 6.86 10.18 4.38
CA ASP A 3 6.53 8.77 4.54
C ASP A 3 5.03 8.67 4.85
N VAL A 4 4.26 8.26 3.85
CA VAL A 4 2.80 8.03 3.93
C VAL A 4 2.46 6.85 4.87
N PHE A 5 3.48 6.08 5.29
CA PHE A 5 3.35 4.86 6.06
C PHE A 5 4.07 4.94 7.41
N PHE A 6 3.59 4.13 8.35
CA PHE A 6 4.27 3.87 9.61
C PHE A 6 5.44 2.91 9.35
N ASP A 7 6.63 3.48 9.20
CA ASP A 7 7.83 2.79 8.72
C ASP A 7 8.27 1.61 9.59
N GLU A 8 8.04 1.70 10.91
CA GLU A 8 8.34 0.65 11.89
C GLU A 8 7.38 -0.54 11.83
N LEU A 9 6.18 -0.35 11.27
CA LEU A 9 5.16 -1.38 11.18
C LEU A 9 5.30 -2.19 9.90
N THR A 10 4.81 -3.43 9.95
CA THR A 10 4.77 -4.29 8.76
C THR A 10 3.80 -3.73 7.72
N VAL A 11 3.98 -4.14 6.46
CA VAL A 11 3.03 -3.85 5.38
C VAL A 11 1.60 -4.25 5.77
N GLU A 12 1.43 -5.44 6.36
CA GLU A 12 0.12 -5.90 6.82
C GLU A 12 -0.49 -4.98 7.90
N LYS A 13 0.31 -4.53 8.87
CA LYS A 13 -0.16 -3.63 9.93
C LYS A 13 -0.53 -2.25 9.37
N ASN A 14 0.29 -1.72 8.46
CA ASN A 14 -0.02 -0.48 7.75
C ASN A 14 -1.35 -0.62 7.00
N LYS A 15 -1.52 -1.70 6.23
CA LYS A 15 -2.78 -1.97 5.54
C LYS A 15 -3.95 -2.02 6.51
N ARG A 16 -3.87 -2.73 7.64
CA ARG A 16 -4.97 -2.81 8.61
C ARG A 16 -5.39 -1.44 9.15
N ILE A 17 -4.41 -0.58 9.43
CA ILE A 17 -4.67 0.80 9.89
C ILE A 17 -5.37 1.58 8.76
N ILE A 18 -4.78 1.59 7.57
CA ILE A 18 -5.26 2.39 6.44
C ILE A 18 -6.65 1.93 5.98
N SER A 19 -6.86 0.62 5.81
CA SER A 19 -8.13 0.04 5.37
C SER A 19 -9.29 0.40 6.30
N SER A 20 -9.02 0.61 7.60
CA SER A 20 -10.06 0.98 8.56
C SER A 20 -10.64 2.38 8.35
N PHE A 21 -9.98 3.23 7.55
CA PHE A 21 -10.45 4.56 7.20
C PHE A 21 -11.28 4.60 5.91
N TYR A 22 -11.41 3.50 5.18
CA TYR A 22 -12.15 3.43 3.92
C TYR A 22 -13.33 2.47 4.03
N GLU A 23 -14.56 3.00 4.00
CA GLU A 23 -15.78 2.18 4.07
C GLU A 23 -15.90 1.17 2.92
N GLN A 24 -15.39 1.54 1.75
CA GLN A 24 -15.39 0.72 0.53
C GLN A 24 -14.04 0.06 0.27
N TRP A 25 -13.33 -0.34 1.32
CA TRP A 25 -12.08 -1.07 1.16
C TRP A 25 -12.28 -2.43 0.48
N ASP A 26 -11.57 -2.66 -0.62
CA ASP A 26 -11.57 -3.91 -1.38
C ASP A 26 -10.39 -4.80 -0.95
N GLU A 27 -10.69 -5.74 -0.06
CA GLU A 27 -9.72 -6.71 0.45
C GLU A 27 -9.18 -7.64 -0.65
N GLU A 28 -10.02 -8.01 -1.61
CA GLU A 28 -9.64 -8.93 -2.68
C GLU A 28 -8.70 -8.25 -3.67
N ALA A 29 -9.00 -7.01 -4.07
CA ALA A 29 -8.13 -6.19 -4.89
C ALA A 29 -6.77 -5.96 -4.21
N PHE A 30 -6.75 -5.63 -2.92
CA PHE A 30 -5.49 -5.45 -2.20
C PHE A 30 -4.63 -6.71 -2.23
N ASN A 31 -5.22 -7.85 -1.88
CA ASN A 31 -4.49 -9.11 -1.86
C ASN A 31 -3.99 -9.50 -3.25
N ARG A 32 -4.79 -9.25 -4.31
CA ARG A 32 -4.35 -9.42 -5.70
C ARG A 32 -3.13 -8.56 -6.02
N TYR A 33 -3.20 -7.25 -5.78
CA TYR A 33 -2.10 -6.33 -6.11
C TYR A 33 -0.84 -6.59 -5.29
N ILE A 34 -0.97 -6.91 -4.00
CA ILE A 34 0.19 -7.26 -3.16
C ILE A 34 0.93 -8.48 -3.72
N ASN A 35 0.18 -9.50 -4.15
CA ASN A 35 0.75 -10.71 -4.74
C ASN A 35 1.38 -10.40 -6.10
N ASP A 36 0.67 -9.71 -7.00
CA ASP A 36 1.16 -9.38 -8.34
C ASP A 36 2.42 -8.50 -8.30
N PHE A 37 2.49 -7.57 -7.34
CA PHE A 37 3.63 -6.68 -7.15
C PHE A 37 4.80 -7.32 -6.39
N GLY A 38 4.56 -8.46 -5.72
CA GLY A 38 5.55 -9.14 -4.88
C GLY A 38 5.91 -8.37 -3.60
N VAL A 39 4.95 -7.66 -2.99
CA VAL A 39 5.19 -6.88 -1.77
C VAL A 39 5.12 -7.80 -0.53
N PRO A 40 6.18 -7.89 0.30
CA PRO A 40 6.19 -8.80 1.44
C PRO A 40 5.37 -8.26 2.62
N LEU A 41 4.24 -8.90 2.93
CA LEU A 41 3.31 -8.47 3.99
C LEU A 41 3.93 -8.44 5.40
N ASN A 42 4.88 -9.33 5.68
CA ASN A 42 5.47 -9.56 7.00
C ASN A 42 6.69 -8.68 7.31
N LYS A 43 7.13 -7.83 6.38
CA LYS A 43 8.30 -6.97 6.57
C LYS A 43 7.91 -5.55 7.01
N PRO A 44 8.68 -4.90 7.91
CA PRO A 44 8.54 -3.48 8.20
C PRO A 44 8.70 -2.63 6.94
N VAL A 45 7.89 -1.58 6.78
CA VAL A 45 7.93 -0.74 5.56
C VAL A 45 9.30 -0.09 5.37
N LYS A 46 9.99 0.32 6.45
CA LYS A 46 11.37 0.86 6.37
C LYS A 46 12.40 -0.08 5.74
N SER A 47 12.14 -1.39 5.74
CA SER A 47 13.03 -2.40 5.15
C SER A 47 12.81 -2.63 3.65
N LEU A 48 11.78 -1.99 3.08
CA LEU A 48 11.44 -2.11 1.66
C LEU A 48 12.30 -1.15 0.83
N SER A 49 12.63 -1.57 -0.40
CA SER A 49 13.22 -0.66 -1.38
C SER A 49 12.23 0.45 -1.76
N LYS A 50 12.72 1.58 -2.26
CA LYS A 50 11.87 2.69 -2.75
C LYS A 50 10.80 2.21 -3.73
N GLY A 51 11.18 1.36 -4.70
CA GLY A 51 10.23 0.79 -5.67
C GLY A 51 9.19 -0.15 -5.04
N THR A 52 9.56 -0.89 -3.99
CA THR A 52 8.60 -1.75 -3.27
C THR A 52 7.66 -0.91 -2.40
N LYS A 53 8.14 0.17 -1.77
CA LYS A 53 7.29 1.16 -1.10
C LYS A 53 6.27 1.79 -2.07
N MET A 54 6.71 2.14 -3.29
CA MET A 54 5.82 2.68 -4.34
C MET A 54 4.75 1.67 -4.75
N LYS A 55 5.13 0.41 -5.01
CA LYS A 55 4.17 -0.67 -5.30
C LYS A 55 3.17 -0.89 -4.17
N PHE A 56 3.62 -0.80 -2.92
CA PHE A 56 2.72 -0.86 -1.77
C PHE A 56 1.73 0.31 -1.76
N ALA A 57 2.19 1.53 -2.03
CA ALA A 57 1.31 2.70 -2.16
C ALA A 57 0.28 2.53 -3.28
N LEU A 58 0.68 2.00 -4.43
CA LEU A 58 -0.23 1.69 -5.52
C LEU A 58 -1.27 0.64 -5.11
N ALA A 59 -0.86 -0.43 -4.42
CA ALA A 59 -1.79 -1.45 -3.93
C ALA A 59 -2.82 -0.84 -2.98
N ILE A 60 -2.41 0.02 -2.04
CA ILE A 60 -3.34 0.75 -1.17
C ILE A 60 -4.29 1.64 -1.98
N ALA A 61 -3.76 2.46 -2.89
CA ALA A 61 -4.53 3.42 -3.68
C ALA A 61 -5.61 2.74 -4.55
N LEU A 62 -5.24 1.62 -5.18
CA LEU A 62 -6.15 0.86 -6.04
C LEU A 62 -7.21 0.08 -5.26
N SER A 63 -6.98 -0.19 -3.98
CA SER A 63 -7.87 -1.02 -3.15
C SER A 63 -8.90 -0.23 -2.36
N HIS A 64 -8.80 1.10 -2.32
CA HIS A 64 -9.80 1.94 -1.67
C HIS A 64 -10.84 2.53 -2.64
N HIS A 65 -10.94 1.97 -3.86
CA HIS A 65 -11.86 2.38 -4.93
C HIS A 65 -11.87 3.90 -5.22
N ALA A 66 -10.69 4.49 -5.43
CA ALA A 66 -10.63 5.90 -5.81
C ALA A 66 -11.30 6.14 -7.17
N GLU A 67 -12.16 7.16 -7.27
CA GLU A 67 -12.65 7.65 -8.57
C GLU A 67 -11.55 8.36 -9.38
N LEU A 68 -10.52 8.87 -8.69
CA LEU A 68 -9.37 9.55 -9.27
C LEU A 68 -8.11 9.23 -8.46
N ILE A 69 -7.03 8.83 -9.15
CA ILE A 69 -5.71 8.66 -8.57
C ILE A 69 -4.78 9.68 -9.22
N ILE A 70 -4.18 10.54 -8.41
CA ILE A 70 -3.13 11.47 -8.84
C ILE A 70 -1.78 10.87 -8.44
N MET A 71 -0.91 10.68 -9.42
CA MET A 71 0.44 10.17 -9.22
C MET A 71 1.43 11.24 -9.66
N ASP A 72 2.34 11.61 -8.76
CA ASP A 72 3.48 12.46 -9.08
C ASP A 72 4.71 11.58 -9.28
N GLU A 73 5.32 11.66 -10.47
CA GLU A 73 6.47 10.86 -10.93
C GLU A 73 6.38 9.30 -10.77
N PRO A 74 5.38 8.61 -11.35
CA PRO A 74 5.42 7.14 -11.42
C PRO A 74 6.44 6.67 -12.49
N THR A 75 7.50 5.96 -12.07
CA THR A 75 8.49 5.31 -12.98
C THR A 75 8.76 3.86 -12.57
#